data_AF-A0A929TD72-F1
#
_entry.id   AF-A0A929TD72-F1
#
_cell.length_a   1.000
_cell.length_b   1.000
_cell.length_c   1.000
_cell.angle_alpha   90.00
_cell.angle_beta   90.00
_cell.angle_gamma   90.00
#
_symmetry.space_group_name_H-M   'P 1'
#
loop_
_entity.id
_entity.type
_entity.pdbx_description
1 polymer ?
#
loop_
_entity_poly.entity_id
_entity_poly.type
_entity_poly.pdbx_seq_one_letter_code
_entity_poly.pdbx_strand_id
1 'polypeptide(L)'
;EEWARFVRNNRNRKFTKIADPECNFDHKYDVVIGPVADDDMALLFRQYENGVITFESMLSGMLYKKTTNQYSFHTVRAIRLLRKVDI
;
A
#
# COMPACT_ATOMS: atom_id res chain seq x y z
N GLU A 1 1.18 3.85 9.84
CA GLU A 1 -0.24 4.25 9.75
C GLU A 1 -0.63 4.68 8.34
N GLU A 2 0.10 5.63 7.74
CA GLU A 2 -0.10 6.10 6.36
C GLU A 2 -0.13 4.97 5.32
N TRP A 3 0.83 4.04 5.38
CA TRP A 3 0.85 2.87 4.50
C TRP A 3 -0.43 2.03 4.57
N ALA A 4 -0.99 1.84 5.77
CA ALA A 4 -2.22 1.07 5.94
C ALA A 4 -3.42 1.79 5.30
N ARG A 5 -3.50 3.12 5.45
CA ARG A 5 -4.49 3.94 4.75
C ARG A 5 -4.30 3.87 3.24
N PHE A 6 -3.07 4.00 2.77
CA PHE A 6 -2.71 3.93 1.35
C PHE A 6 -3.18 2.61 0.72
N VAL A 7 -2.81 1.47 1.30
CA VAL A 7 -3.21 0.16 0.76
C VAL A 7 -4.73 -0.01 0.81
N ARG A 8 -5.39 0.37 1.91
CA ARG A 8 -6.86 0.28 2.03
C ARG A 8 -7.57 1.10 0.97
N ASN A 9 -7.21 2.38 0.83
CA ASN A 9 -7.84 3.30 -0.10
C ASN A 9 -7.67 2.83 -1.56
N ASN A 10 -6.49 2.30 -1.92
CA ASN A 10 -6.20 1.81 -3.27
C ASN A 10 -6.72 0.38 -3.55
N ARG A 11 -7.12 -0.39 -2.53
CA ARG A 11 -7.81 -1.68 -2.71
C ARG A 11 -9.33 -1.53 -2.75
N ASN A 12 -9.87 -0.51 -2.11
CA ASN A 12 -11.29 -0.24 -2.10
C ASN A 12 -11.73 0.38 -3.44
N ARG A 13 -12.31 -0.46 -4.32
CA ARG A 13 -12.83 -0.03 -5.64
C ARG A 13 -13.92 1.06 -5.57
N LYS A 14 -14.52 1.28 -4.40
CA LYS A 14 -15.54 2.34 -4.18
C LYS A 14 -14.93 3.63 -3.62
N PHE A 15 -13.63 3.69 -3.40
CA PHE A 15 -12.98 4.89 -2.88
C PHE A 15 -12.95 5.99 -3.96
N THR A 16 -13.46 7.18 -3.65
CA THR A 16 -13.65 8.27 -4.63
C THR A 16 -12.87 9.54 -4.32
N LYS A 17 -12.17 9.61 -3.19
CA LYS A 17 -11.42 10.81 -2.80
C LYS A 17 -10.06 10.87 -3.51
N ILE A 18 -10.06 11.15 -4.82
CA ILE A 18 -8.84 11.15 -5.65
C ILE A 18 -7.79 12.13 -5.14
N ALA A 19 -8.19 13.27 -4.58
CA ALA A 19 -7.27 14.28 -4.04
C ALA A 19 -6.55 13.83 -2.74
N ASP A 20 -7.02 12.76 -2.09
CA ASP A 20 -6.41 12.23 -0.88
C ASP A 20 -4.95 11.80 -1.15
N PRO A 21 -3.97 12.19 -0.31
CA PRO A 21 -2.57 11.80 -0.48
C PRO A 21 -2.38 10.28 -0.38
N GLU A 22 -3.26 9.57 0.31
CA GLU A 22 -3.24 8.11 0.37
C GLU A 22 -4.03 7.42 -0.76
N CYS A 23 -4.44 8.17 -1.80
CA CYS A 23 -5.05 7.64 -3.01
C CYS A 23 -4.12 7.80 -4.21
N ASN A 24 -4.02 6.75 -5.03
CA ASN A 24 -3.21 6.71 -6.24
C ASN A 24 -3.99 6.10 -7.44
N PHE A 25 -5.32 6.23 -7.46
CA PHE A 25 -6.14 5.82 -8.62
C PHE A 25 -5.91 6.67 -9.86
N ASP A 26 -5.36 7.87 -9.70
CA ASP A 26 -4.91 8.75 -10.76
C ASP A 26 -3.42 8.53 -11.13
N HIS A 27 -2.76 7.54 -10.52
CA HIS A 27 -1.33 7.25 -10.74
C HIS A 27 -0.41 8.46 -10.54
N LYS A 28 -0.73 9.33 -9.56
CA LYS A 28 0.02 10.57 -9.28
C LYS A 28 1.47 10.35 -8.81
N TYR A 29 1.80 9.16 -8.30
CA TYR A 29 3.14 8.83 -7.82
C TYR A 29 3.94 8.04 -8.85
N ASP A 30 5.15 8.52 -9.18
CA ASP A 30 6.08 7.80 -10.05
C ASP A 30 6.59 6.49 -9.44
N VAL A 31 6.81 6.49 -8.13
CA VAL A 31 7.31 5.35 -7.35
C VAL A 31 6.52 5.25 -6.06
N VAL A 32 6.01 4.06 -5.75
CA VAL A 32 5.41 3.73 -4.45
C VAL A 32 6.35 2.78 -3.72
N ILE A 33 6.68 3.12 -2.47
CA ILE A 33 7.60 2.36 -1.63
C ILE A 33 6.88 1.97 -0.35
N GLY A 34 6.94 0.70 0.02
CA GLY A 34 6.36 0.23 1.28
C GLY A 34 6.52 -1.27 1.50
N PRO A 35 6.05 -1.77 2.65
CA PRO A 35 5.96 -3.20 2.91
C PRO A 35 5.13 -3.93 1.86
N VAL A 36 5.48 -5.17 1.54
CA VAL A 36 4.67 -5.99 0.62
C VAL A 36 3.26 -6.14 1.16
N ALA A 37 2.26 -5.64 0.43
CA ALA A 37 0.85 -5.81 0.76
C ALA A 37 0.36 -7.21 0.38
N ASP A 38 0.70 -8.20 1.20
CA ASP A 38 0.35 -9.61 1.00
C ASP A 38 -1.14 -9.94 1.29
N ASP A 39 -1.48 -11.23 1.21
CA ASP A 39 -2.84 -11.74 1.46
C ASP A 39 -3.25 -11.59 2.93
N ASP A 40 -2.31 -11.65 3.87
CA ASP A 40 -2.59 -11.44 5.28
C ASP A 40 -3.00 -9.99 5.56
N MET A 41 -2.37 -9.01 4.88
CA MET A 41 -2.88 -7.64 4.91
C MET A 41 -4.30 -7.55 4.33
N ALA A 42 -4.61 -8.31 3.27
CA ALA A 42 -5.97 -8.34 2.69
C ALA A 42 -7.00 -8.86 3.69
N LEU A 43 -6.64 -9.87 4.49
CA LEU A 43 -7.49 -10.42 5.54
C LEU A 43 -7.74 -9.39 6.64
N LEU A 44 -6.69 -8.72 7.14
CA LEU A 44 -6.81 -7.69 8.16
C LEU A 44 -7.73 -6.54 7.72
N PHE A 45 -7.62 -6.09 6.47
CA PHE A 45 -8.53 -5.06 5.95
C PHE A 45 -9.98 -5.53 5.91
N ARG A 46 -10.25 -6.75 5.44
CA ARG A 46 -11.62 -7.30 5.43
C ARG A 46 -12.19 -7.44 6.84
N GLN A 47 -11.39 -7.87 7.81
CA GLN A 47 -11.82 -7.96 9.21
C GLN A 47 -12.18 -6.57 9.76
N TYR A 48 -11.36 -5.56 9.46
CA TYR A 48 -11.65 -4.18 9.85
C TYR A 48 -12.91 -3.63 9.17
N GLU A 49 -13.05 -3.82 7.86
CA GLU A 49 -14.21 -3.35 7.07
C GLU A 49 -15.52 -4.02 7.52
N ASN A 50 -15.47 -5.29 7.95
CA ASN A 50 -16.60 -6.01 8.52
C ASN A 50 -16.84 -5.70 10.01
N GLY A 51 -16.06 -4.81 10.63
CA GLY A 51 -16.20 -4.43 12.03
C GLY A 51 -15.75 -5.50 13.04
N VAL A 52 -14.99 -6.52 12.60
CA VAL A 52 -14.48 -7.61 13.45
C VAL A 52 -13.33 -7.15 14.32
N ILE A 53 -12.48 -6.26 13.80
CA ILE A 53 -11.32 -5.70 14.51
C ILE A 53 -11.33 -4.17 14.44
N THR A 54 -10.71 -3.51 15.42
CA THR A 54 -10.53 -2.06 15.38
C THR A 54 -9.41 -1.66 14.42
N PHE A 55 -9.36 -0.38 14.06
CA PHE A 55 -8.26 0.16 13.26
C PHE A 55 -6.90 -0.03 13.95
N GLU A 56 -6.85 0.12 15.28
CA GLU A 56 -5.64 -0.08 16.08
C GLU A 56 -5.16 -1.53 16.07
N SER A 57 -6.08 -2.50 16.21
CA SER A 57 -5.76 -3.92 16.11
C SER A 57 -5.24 -4.29 14.71
N MET A 58 -5.87 -3.74 13.66
CA MET A 58 -5.41 -3.90 12.28
C MET A 58 -3.98 -3.37 12.10
N LEU A 59 -3.70 -2.14 12.57
CA LEU A 59 -2.36 -1.53 12.49
C LEU A 59 -1.30 -2.36 13.22
N SER A 60 -1.64 -2.87 14.40
CA SER A 60 -0.72 -3.70 15.20
C SER A 60 -0.35 -4.99 14.46
N GLY A 61 -1.31 -5.64 13.81
CA GLY A 61 -1.07 -6.82 12.98
C GLY A 61 -0.18 -6.54 11.76
N MET A 62 -0.27 -5.33 11.18
CA MET A 62 0.58 -4.93 10.05
C MET A 62 2.02 -4.62 10.47
N LEU A 63 2.23 -4.04 11.66
CA LEU A 63 3.56 -3.68 12.17
C LEU A 63 4.47 -4.89 12.39
N TYR A 64 3.91 -6.06 12.68
CA TYR A 64 4.67 -7.28 12.94
C TYR A 64 5.34 -7.86 11.66
N LYS A 65 4.89 -7.46 10.46
CA LYS A 65 5.34 -7.99 9.15
C LYS A 65 6.43 -7.15 8.46
N LYS A 66 7.12 -6.29 9.21
CA LYS A 66 7.95 -5.17 8.71
C LYS A 66 9.21 -5.50 7.89
N THR A 67 9.45 -6.74 7.48
CA THR A 67 10.75 -7.19 6.93
C THR A 67 10.91 -7.01 5.42
N THR A 68 9.93 -6.46 4.71
CA THR A 68 9.99 -6.33 3.25
C THR A 68 9.97 -4.87 2.80
N ASN A 69 10.83 -4.54 1.82
CA ASN A 69 10.85 -3.24 1.15
C ASN A 69 10.52 -3.46 -0.33
N GLN A 70 9.27 -3.23 -0.71
CA GLN A 70 8.81 -3.30 -2.10
C GLN A 70 8.89 -1.92 -2.75
N TYR A 71 9.30 -1.92 -4.02
CA TYR A 71 9.28 -0.75 -4.89
C TYR A 71 8.36 -1.04 -6.08
N SER A 72 7.43 -0.13 -6.35
CA SER A 72 6.53 -0.20 -7.51
C SER A 72 6.73 1.05 -8.37
N PHE A 73 7.11 0.88 -9.64
CA PHE A 73 7.44 1.96 -10.57
C PHE A 73 6.29 2.16 -11.55
N HIS A 74 5.69 3.35 -11.59
CA HIS A 74 4.45 3.62 -12.33
C HIS A 74 4.67 4.48 -13.59
N THR A 75 5.89 5.00 -13.80
CA THR A 75 6.23 5.81 -14.98
C THR A 75 7.54 5.37 -15.66
N VAL A 76 7.65 5.67 -16.96
CA VAL A 76 8.88 5.46 -17.74
C VAL A 76 10.06 6.24 -17.16
N ARG A 77 9.80 7.45 -16.64
CA ARG A 77 10.81 8.27 -15.97
C ARG A 77 11.41 7.53 -14.77
N ALA A 78 10.58 6.92 -13.94
CA ALA A 78 11.02 6.17 -12.77
C ALA A 78 11.83 4.93 -13.14
N ILE A 79 11.38 4.18 -14.15
CA ILE A 79 12.07 2.98 -14.66
C ILE A 79 13.47 3.32 -15.17
N ARG A 80 13.65 4.46 -15.84
CA ARG A 80 14.96 4.92 -16.35
C ARG A 80 16.01 5.19 -15.26
N LEU A 81 15.59 5.31 -14.00
CA LEU A 81 16.51 5.46 -12.86
C LEU A 81 17.11 4.12 -12.41
N LEU A 82 16.54 2.99 -12.86
CA LEU A 82 17.07 1.67 -12.53
C LEU A 82 18.38 1.42 -13.26
N ARG A 83 19.38 0.96 -12.51
CA ARG A 83 20.63 0.43 -13.05
C ARG A 83 20.68 -1.06 -12.75
N LYS A 84 20.88 -1.87 -13.79
CA LYS A 84 21.18 -3.28 -13.60
C LYS A 84 22.51 -3.39 -12.83
N VAL A 85 22.49 -4.11 -11.72
CA VAL A 85 23.72 -4.56 -11.05
C VAL A 85 24.02 -5.95 -11.57
N ASP A 86 25.25 -6.20 -12.00
CA ASP A 86 25.69 -7.55 -12.33
C ASP A 86 25.83 -8.37 -11.03
N ILE A 87 25.56 -9.67 -11.13
CA ILE A 87 25.58 -10.63 -10.01
C ILE A 87 26.99 -11.19 -9.85
#